data_AF-A0A8J6R7X3-F1
#
_entry.id   AF-A0A8J6R7X3-F1
#
_cell.length_a   1.000
_cell.length_b   1.000
_cell.length_c   1.000
_cell.angle_alpha   90.00
_cell.angle_beta   90.00
_cell.angle_gamma   90.00
#
_symmetry.space_group_name_H-M   'P 1'
#
loop_
_entity.id
_entity.type
_entity.pdbx_description
1 polymer ?
#
loop_
_entity_poly.entity_id
_entity_poly.type
_entity_poly.pdbx_seq_one_letter_code
_entity_poly.pdbx_strand_id
1 'polypeptide(L)' 'MNNYLIFWIFGFGTLWAGLKLFDDEVILIVTMLVGSALVLAGLIAAPDELQIVVEVVLVIVLFRLCMECISRGDRS' A
#
# COMPACT_ATOMS: atom_id res chain seq x y z
N MET A 1 14.79 1.40 19.43
CA MET A 1 13.77 2.47 19.42
C MET A 1 13.19 2.50 18.01
N ASN A 2 11.90 2.24 17.89
CA ASN A 2 11.34 1.51 16.75
C ASN A 2 10.94 2.49 15.63
N ASN A 3 11.80 2.68 14.62
CA ASN A 3 11.68 3.68 13.54
C ASN A 3 10.59 3.36 12.49
N TYR A 4 9.94 2.20 12.56
CA TYR A 4 8.92 1.76 11.59
C TYR A 4 7.74 2.73 11.45
N LEU A 5 7.30 3.38 12.56
CA LEU A 5 6.21 4.35 12.52
C LEU A 5 6.54 5.57 11.66
N ILE A 6 7.80 6.01 11.66
CA ILE A 6 8.26 7.13 10.84
C ILE A 6 8.15 6.73 9.37
N PHE A 7 8.62 5.53 9.00
CA PHE A 7 8.50 5.02 7.64
C PHE A 7 7.05 4.92 7.18
N TRP A 8 6.13 4.50 8.06
CA TRP A 8 4.70 4.48 7.73
C TRP A 8 4.10 5.88 7.58
N ILE A 9 4.40 6.83 8.48
CA ILE A 9 3.89 8.20 8.37
C ILE A 9 4.36 8.84 7.05
N PHE A 10 5.65 8.72 6.72
CA PHE A 10 6.18 9.26 5.47
C PHE A 10 5.68 8.48 4.25
N GLY A 11 5.58 7.15 4.32
CA GLY A 11 5.07 6.32 3.23
C GLY A 11 3.61 6.61 2.91
N PHE A 12 2.72 6.56 3.90
CA PHE A 12 1.31 6.91 3.69
C PHE A 12 1.12 8.39 3.34
N GLY A 13 1.91 9.29 3.93
CA GLY A 13 1.87 10.71 3.60
C GLY A 13 2.27 11.00 2.14
N THR A 14 3.31 10.33 1.64
CA THR A 14 3.75 10.46 0.25
C THR A 14 2.76 9.83 -0.73
N LEU A 15 2.19 8.66 -0.41
CA LEU A 15 1.11 8.06 -1.22
C LEU A 15 -0.11 8.97 -1.30
N TRP A 16 -0.52 9.54 -0.16
CA TRP A 16 -1.66 10.45 -0.12
C TRP A 16 -1.39 11.76 -0.88
N ALA A 17 -0.19 12.33 -0.74
CA ALA A 17 0.22 13.49 -1.52
C ALA A 17 0.28 13.17 -3.02
N GLY A 18 0.81 11.99 -3.38
CA GLY A 18 0.77 11.39 -4.71
C GLY A 18 -0.60 11.48 -5.36
N LEU A 19 -1.60 10.95 -4.67
CA LEU A 19 -2.99 10.88 -5.13
C LEU A 19 -3.72 12.21 -5.19
N LYS A 20 -3.37 13.18 -4.33
CA LYS A 20 -4.18 14.39 -4.12
C LYS A 20 -3.56 15.66 -4.69
N LEU A 21 -2.24 15.76 -4.77
CA LEU A 21 -1.54 16.98 -5.17
C LEU A 21 -0.92 16.93 -6.55
N PHE A 22 -0.65 15.74 -7.11
CA PHE A 22 0.08 15.64 -8.37
C PHE A 22 -0.86 15.16 -9.49
N ASP A 23 -1.19 16.08 -10.38
CA ASP A 23 -1.90 15.78 -11.65
C ASP A 23 -0.93 15.35 -12.77
N ASP A 24 0.38 15.56 -12.60
CA ASP A 24 1.39 15.10 -13.55
C ASP A 24 1.62 13.59 -13.40
N GLU A 25 1.40 12.84 -14.49
CA GLU A 25 1.48 11.38 -14.53
C GLU A 25 2.84 10.85 -14.05
N VAL A 26 3.94 11.51 -14.41
CA VAL A 26 5.29 11.04 -14.05
C VAL A 26 5.52 11.22 -12.55
N ILE A 27 5.16 12.37 -12.02
CA ILE A 27 5.33 12.68 -10.59
C ILE A 27 4.41 11.79 -9.75
N LEU A 28 3.19 11.54 -10.21
CA LEU A 28 2.27 10.61 -9.56
C LEU A 28 2.85 9.19 -9.49
N ILE A 29 3.38 8.65 -10.59
CA ILE A 29 3.99 7.30 -10.59
C ILE A 29 5.20 7.25 -9.65
N VAL A 30 6.08 8.24 -9.70
CA VAL A 30 7.27 8.26 -8.84
C VAL A 30 6.88 8.35 -7.36
N THR A 31 5.95 9.22 -7.00
CA THR A 31 5.48 9.36 -5.61
C THR A 31 4.80 8.10 -5.11
N MET A 32 4.04 7.41 -5.98
CA MET A 32 3.46 6.10 -5.68
C MET A 32 4.51 5.03 -5.40
N LEU A 33 5.55 4.93 -6.24
CA LEU A 33 6.63 3.97 -6.06
C LEU A 33 7.42 4.25 -4.78
N VAL A 34 7.81 5.50 -4.56
CA VAL A 34 8.58 5.90 -3.38
C VAL A 34 7.77 5.68 -2.10
N GLY A 35 6.50 6.08 -2.08
CA GLY A 35 5.62 5.87 -0.94
C GLY A 35 5.40 4.39 -0.64
N SER A 36 5.21 3.56 -1.67
CA SER A 36 5.10 2.10 -1.52
C SER A 36 6.37 1.47 -0.94
N ALA A 37 7.55 1.90 -1.42
CA ALA A 37 8.83 1.42 -0.91
C ALA A 37 9.05 1.80 0.57
N LEU A 38 8.65 3.02 0.96
CA LEU A 38 8.70 3.48 2.35
C LEU A 38 7.76 2.67 3.26
N VAL A 39 6.54 2.40 2.83
CA VAL A 39 5.60 1.55 3.59
C VAL A 39 6.17 0.13 3.74
N LEU A 40 6.74 -0.44 2.69
CA LEU A 40 7.36 -1.76 2.72
C LEU A 40 8.57 -1.81 3.66
N ALA A 41 9.44 -0.79 3.63
CA ALA A 41 10.56 -0.66 4.56
C ALA A 41 10.07 -0.56 6.01
N GLY A 42 8.98 0.18 6.25
CA GLY A 42 8.34 0.24 7.57
C GLY A 42 7.75 -1.10 8.01
N LEU A 43 7.16 -1.86 7.08
CA LEU A 43 6.61 -3.19 7.37
C LEU A 43 7.70 -4.19 7.75
N ILE A 44 8.84 -4.20 7.04
CA ILE A 44 10.00 -5.06 7.35
C ILE A 44 10.63 -4.70 8.71
N ALA A 45 10.56 -3.43 9.10
CA ALA A 45 11.06 -2.96 10.39
C ALA A 45 10.06 -3.12 11.55
N ALA A 46 8.81 -3.52 11.27
CA ALA A 46 7.76 -3.69 12.27
C ALA A 46 7.91 -5.04 13.01
N PRO A 47 7.35 -5.19 14.22
CA PRO A 47 7.32 -6.49 14.90
C PRO A 47 6.42 -7.50 14.16
N ASP A 48 6.73 -8.79 14.29
CA ASP A 48 6.07 -9.89 13.56
C ASP A 48 4.54 -9.89 13.71
N GLU A 49 4.03 -9.51 14.90
CA GLU A 49 2.59 -9.41 15.16
C GLU A 49 1.88 -8.46 14.20
N LEU A 50 2.48 -7.29 13.92
CA LEU A 50 1.93 -6.29 13.01
C LEU A 50 2.04 -6.75 11.55
N GLN A 51 3.15 -7.42 11.20
CA GLN A 51 3.35 -7.95 9.86
C GLN A 51 2.31 -9.00 9.50
N ILE A 52 2.03 -9.93 10.43
CA ILE A 52 1.00 -10.97 10.25
C ILE A 52 -0.38 -10.35 10.03
N VAL A 53 -0.75 -9.32 10.81
CA VAL A 53 -2.04 -8.64 10.64
C VAL A 53 -2.15 -8.01 9.26
N VAL A 54 -1.11 -7.29 8.81
CA VAL A 54 -1.11 -6.67 7.48
C VAL A 54 -1.20 -7.71 6.37
N GLU A 55 -0.49 -8.83 6.49
CA GLU A 55 -0.50 -9.91 5.50
C GLU A 55 -1.87 -10.58 5.39
N VAL A 56 -2.51 -10.89 6.52
CA VAL A 56 -3.87 -11.46 6.54
C VAL A 56 -4.86 -10.50 5.88
N VAL A 57 -4.79 -9.21 6.20
CA VAL A 57 -5.64 -8.19 5.58
C VAL A 57 -5.39 -8.11 4.07
N LEU A 58 -4.12 -8.13 3.64
CA LEU A 58 -3.74 -8.10 2.23
C LEU A 58 -4.33 -9.30 1.46
N VAL A 59 -4.22 -10.51 2.02
CA VAL A 59 -4.79 -11.73 1.43
C VAL A 59 -6.31 -11.63 1.31
N ILE A 60 -7.01 -11.14 2.33
CA ILE A 60 -8.46 -10.96 2.30
C ILE A 60 -8.87 -9.96 1.21
N VAL A 61 -8.18 -8.82 1.12
CA VAL A 61 -8.47 -7.78 0.12
C VAL A 61 -8.21 -8.30 -1.30
N LEU A 62 -7.07 -8.96 -1.53
CA LEU A 62 -6.75 -9.56 -2.83
C LEU A 62 -7.79 -10.61 -3.22
N PHE A 63 -8.19 -11.48 -2.28
CA PHE A 63 -9.22 -12.48 -2.54
C PHE A 63 -10.56 -11.84 -2.95
N ARG A 64 -10.98 -10.77 -2.25
CA ARG A 64 -12.20 -10.02 -2.60
C ARG A 64 -12.11 -9.41 -4.00
N LEU A 65 -11.01 -8.74 -4.31
CA LEU A 65 -10.78 -8.12 -5.62
C LEU A 65 -10.77 -9.18 -6.74
N CYS A 66 -10.11 -10.31 -6.52
CA CYS A 66 -10.11 -11.42 -7.48
C CYS A 66 -11.52 -11.96 -7.74
N MET A 67 -12.31 -12.19 -6.69
CA MET A 67 -13.69 -12.66 -6.83
C MET A 67 -14.59 -11.62 -7.52
N GLU A 68 -14.41 -10.33 -7.23
CA GLU A 68 -15.12 -9.25 -7.94
C GLU A 68 -14.75 -9.20 -9.43
N CYS A 69 -13.47 -9.35 -9.76
CA CYS A 69 -13.00 -9.40 -11.14
C CYS A 69 -13.58 -10.61 -11.89
N ILE A 70 -13.60 -11.80 -11.28
CA ILE A 70 -14.22 -13.01 -11.85
C ILE A 70 -15.73 -12.77 -12.07
N SER A 71 -16.44 -12.20 -11.10
CA SER A 71 -17.88 -11.93 -11.22
C SER A 71 -18.22 -10.91 -12.32
N ARG A 72 -17.30 -9.98 -12.63
CA ARG A 72 -17.47 -9.04 -13.75
C ARG A 72 -17.16 -9.70 -15.10
N GLY A 73 -16.14 -10.55 -15.16
CA GLY A 73 -15.79 -11.31 -16.36
C GLY A 73 -16.82 -12.37 -16.74
N ASP A 74 -17.52 -12.96 -15.76
CA ASP A 74 -18.60 -13.92 -15.99
C ASP A 74 -19.91 -13.28 -16.53
N ARG A 75 -20.03 -11.95 -16.42
CA ARG A 75 -21.19 -11.18 -16.91
C ARG A 75 -21.02 -10.65 -18.35
N SER A 76 -19.91 -10.94 -19.03
CA SER A 76 -19.70 -10.65 -20.47
C SER A 76 -19.91 -11.89 -21.32
#